data_AF-C5L8K1-F1
#
_entry.id   AF-C5L8K1-F1
#
_cell.length_a   1.000
_cell.length_b   1.000
_cell.length_c   1.000
_cell.angle_alpha   90.00
_cell.angle_beta   90.00
_cell.angle_gamma   90.00
#
_symmetry.space_group_name_H-M   'P 1'
#
loop_
_entity.id
_entity.type
_entity.pdbx_description
1 polymer ?
#
loop_
_entity_poly.entity_id
_entity_poly.type
_entity_poly.pdbx_seq_one_letter_code
_entity_poly.pdbx_strand_id
1 'polypeptide(L)'
;MLPMGDVNVVAYSFDNAGRWYIAGTQSDGKSRLWRTSCDLSSYEVLAEHPITDIEANPDGSEVYAISEERVIVISTLVYNSIRVIANDNMYLGYTGLAYAAGNPDRLYVTANTWNGVFGFERIPYGTGWKTLGWVAGSQ
;
A
#
# COMPACT_ATOMS: atom_id res chain seq x y z
N MET A 1 -0.39 19.24 -11.64
CA MET A 1 0.94 18.73 -11.21
C MET A 1 0.82 18.27 -9.78
N LEU A 2 1.50 17.19 -9.35
CA LEU A 2 1.75 16.93 -7.92
C LEU A 2 2.20 18.23 -7.24
N PRO A 3 1.89 18.46 -5.95
CA PRO A 3 2.20 19.74 -5.31
C PRO A 3 3.64 20.13 -5.62
N MET A 4 3.81 21.20 -6.41
CA MET A 4 5.06 21.57 -7.07
C MET A 4 6.22 21.59 -6.07
N GLY A 5 7.25 20.78 -6.33
CA GLY A 5 8.62 21.02 -5.84
C GLY A 5 9.06 20.30 -4.57
N ASP A 6 8.16 19.76 -3.75
CA ASP A 6 8.47 19.51 -2.33
C ASP A 6 8.03 18.14 -1.81
N VAL A 7 7.95 17.11 -2.66
CA VAL A 7 7.63 15.75 -2.21
C VAL A 7 8.89 14.88 -2.23
N ASN A 8 9.32 14.43 -1.06
CA ASN A 8 10.26 13.33 -0.93
C ASN A 8 9.50 12.01 -1.17
N VAL A 9 9.53 11.53 -2.41
CA VAL A 9 8.83 10.30 -2.82
C VAL A 9 9.55 9.08 -2.25
N VAL A 10 8.79 8.18 -1.63
CA VAL A 10 9.30 6.92 -1.07
C VAL A 10 8.83 5.70 -1.84
N ALA A 11 7.64 5.76 -2.43
CA ALA A 11 7.09 4.66 -3.22
C ALA A 11 6.07 5.17 -4.24
N TYR A 12 5.86 4.39 -5.30
CA TYR A 12 4.86 4.65 -6.33
C TYR A 12 4.32 3.35 -6.90
N SER A 13 3.06 3.35 -7.34
CA SER A 13 2.42 2.21 -8.03
C SER A 13 1.35 2.74 -8.99
N PHE A 14 0.82 1.87 -9.86
CA PHE A 14 -0.18 2.24 -10.86
C PHE A 14 -1.23 1.14 -11.01
N ASP A 15 -2.43 1.53 -11.40
CA ASP A 15 -3.51 0.59 -11.72
C ASP A 15 -3.65 0.37 -13.24
N ASN A 16 -4.60 -0.50 -13.64
CA ASN A 16 -4.84 -0.79 -15.06
C ASN A 16 -5.43 0.40 -15.85
N ALA A 17 -5.94 1.43 -15.15
CA ALA A 17 -6.45 2.64 -15.77
C ALA A 17 -5.34 3.68 -16.02
N GLY A 18 -4.10 3.40 -15.59
CA GLY A 18 -2.96 4.31 -15.71
C GLY A 18 -2.99 5.46 -14.71
N ARG A 19 -3.73 5.31 -13.60
CA ARG A 19 -3.67 6.26 -12.47
C ARG A 19 -2.42 5.94 -11.66
N TRP A 20 -1.65 6.99 -11.36
CA TRP A 20 -0.45 6.91 -10.54
C TRP A 20 -0.81 7.15 -9.09
N TYR A 21 -0.26 6.31 -8.22
CA TYR A 21 -0.32 6.44 -6.79
C TYR A 21 1.10 6.71 -6.28
N ILE A 22 1.24 7.71 -5.43
CA ILE A 22 2.55 8.18 -4.97
C ILE A 22 2.49 8.35 -3.47
N ALA A 23 3.43 7.75 -2.76
CA ALA A 23 3.62 7.95 -1.33
C ALA A 23 4.91 8.75 -1.09
N GLY A 24 4.87 9.63 -0.10
CA GLY A 24 6.01 10.50 0.20
C GLY A 24 5.68 11.55 1.24
N THR A 25 6.69 12.34 1.59
CA THR A 25 6.57 13.41 2.58
C THR A 25 6.66 14.76 1.89
N GLN A 26 5.69 15.63 2.14
CA GLN A 26 5.71 17.00 1.62
C GLN A 26 6.57 17.91 2.53
N SER A 27 6.97 19.09 2.04
CA SER A 27 7.73 20.09 2.82
C SER A 27 7.04 20.57 4.10
N ASP A 28 5.73 20.40 4.23
CA ASP A 28 5.01 20.63 5.49
C ASP A 28 5.23 19.52 6.53
N GLY A 29 6.08 18.54 6.22
CA GLY A 29 6.46 17.42 7.08
C GLY A 29 5.44 16.29 7.12
N LYS A 30 4.31 16.42 6.41
CA LYS A 30 3.27 15.39 6.42
C LYS A 30 3.50 14.37 5.33
N SER A 31 3.48 13.10 5.71
CA SER A 31 3.47 11.97 4.78
C SER A 31 2.06 11.76 4.25
N ARG A 32 1.94 11.55 2.93
CA ARG A 32 0.66 11.38 2.26
C ARG A 32 0.72 10.33 1.16
N LEU A 33 -0.45 9.86 0.79
CA LEU A 33 -0.71 9.14 -0.45
C LEU A 33 -1.45 10.07 -1.41
N TRP A 34 -0.91 10.25 -2.61
CA TRP A 34 -1.53 10.99 -3.70
C TRP A 34 -1.99 10.06 -4.82
N ARG A 35 -3.08 10.44 -5.50
CA ARG A 35 -3.51 9.87 -6.79
C ARG A 35 -3.42 10.94 -7.87
N THR A 36 -2.87 10.61 -9.03
CA THR A 36 -2.73 11.54 -10.16
C THR A 36 -2.85 10.81 -11.49
N SER A 37 -3.20 11.53 -12.55
CA SER A 37 -3.15 11.01 -13.93
C SER A 37 -1.71 11.02 -14.46
N CYS A 38 -1.45 10.23 -15.51
CA CYS A 38 -0.12 10.14 -16.13
C CYS A 38 0.41 11.49 -16.65
N ASP A 39 -0.49 12.37 -17.13
CA ASP A 39 -0.15 13.72 -17.56
C ASP A 39 0.10 14.70 -16.40
N LEU A 40 -0.03 14.22 -15.16
CA LEU A 40 0.09 14.97 -13.92
C LEU A 40 -0.81 16.21 -13.89
N SER A 41 -1.88 16.29 -14.68
CA SER A 41 -2.72 17.50 -14.80
C SER A 41 -3.43 17.84 -13.48
N SER A 42 -3.83 16.82 -12.72
CA SER A 42 -4.49 16.96 -11.42
C SER A 42 -3.98 15.91 -10.43
N TYR A 43 -4.16 16.18 -9.14
CA TYR A 43 -3.91 15.20 -8.10
C TYR A 43 -4.97 15.29 -6.99
N GLU A 44 -5.07 14.23 -6.23
CA GLU A 44 -5.91 14.10 -5.05
C GLU A 44 -5.07 13.53 -3.91
N VAL A 45 -5.29 14.02 -2.69
CA VAL A 45 -4.74 13.39 -1.49
C VAL A 45 -5.73 12.32 -1.03
N LEU A 46 -5.30 11.06 -1.02
CA LEU A 46 -6.12 9.95 -0.57
C LEU A 46 -6.01 9.70 0.94
N ALA A 47 -4.83 9.93 1.53
CA ALA A 47 -4.59 9.75 2.95
C ALA A 47 -3.41 10.61 3.44
N GLU A 48 -3.42 10.98 4.72
CA GLU A 48 -2.26 11.52 5.45
C GLU A 48 -1.78 10.44 6.43
N HIS A 49 -0.70 9.74 6.08
CA HIS A 49 -0.19 8.61 6.85
C HIS A 49 1.30 8.40 6.56
N PRO A 50 2.13 8.01 7.55
CA PRO A 50 3.47 7.49 7.29
C PRO A 50 3.35 6.24 6.41
N ILE A 51 4.01 6.23 5.26
CA ILE A 51 3.99 5.12 4.31
C ILE A 51 5.42 4.90 3.86
N THR A 52 5.86 3.64 3.80
CA THR A 52 7.22 3.28 3.34
C THR A 52 7.21 2.49 2.04
N ASP A 53 6.07 1.90 1.68
CA ASP A 53 5.89 1.17 0.43
C ASP A 53 4.40 1.11 0.07
N ILE A 54 4.07 1.01 -1.22
CA ILE A 54 2.68 0.92 -1.73
C ILE A 54 2.52 0.00 -2.93
N GLU A 55 1.30 -0.51 -3.10
CA GLU A 55 0.86 -1.24 -4.29
C GLU A 55 -0.62 -0.96 -4.54
N ALA A 56 -0.93 -0.40 -5.70
CA ALA A 56 -2.30 -0.19 -6.12
C ALA A 56 -2.90 -1.52 -6.59
N ASN A 57 -4.14 -1.80 -6.21
CA ASN A 57 -4.83 -2.93 -6.81
C ASN A 57 -5.17 -2.63 -8.29
N PRO A 58 -5.30 -3.64 -9.15
CA PRO A 58 -5.46 -3.41 -10.60
C PRO A 58 -6.71 -2.61 -10.99
N ASP A 59 -7.78 -2.64 -10.19
CA ASP A 59 -9.00 -1.85 -10.41
C ASP A 59 -8.93 -0.42 -9.83
N GLY A 60 -7.89 -0.13 -9.05
CA GLY A 60 -7.62 1.13 -8.37
C GLY A 60 -8.65 1.53 -7.30
N SER A 61 -9.45 0.60 -6.79
CA SER A 61 -10.37 0.82 -5.66
C SER A 61 -9.65 0.91 -4.32
N GLU A 62 -8.46 0.29 -4.21
CA GLU A 62 -7.69 0.19 -2.98
C GLU A 62 -6.18 0.34 -3.25
N VAL A 63 -5.46 0.88 -2.27
CA VAL A 63 -3.99 0.87 -2.24
C VAL A 63 -3.55 0.12 -1.00
N TYR A 64 -2.75 -0.91 -1.18
CA TYR A 64 -2.05 -1.59 -0.10
C TYR A 64 -0.81 -0.78 0.25
N ALA A 65 -0.51 -0.65 1.54
CA ALA A 65 0.65 0.10 1.98
C ALA A 65 1.31 -0.55 3.21
N ILE A 66 2.62 -0.36 3.32
CA ILE A 66 3.34 -0.60 4.57
C ILE A 66 3.44 0.72 5.32
N SER A 67 3.03 0.68 6.58
CA SER A 67 3.03 1.82 7.47
C SER A 67 3.25 1.36 8.90
N GLU A 68 4.23 1.94 9.59
CA GLU A 68 4.46 1.68 11.02
C GLU A 68 4.47 0.18 11.36
N GLU A 69 5.17 -0.62 10.55
CA GLU A 69 5.25 -2.09 10.70
C GLU A 69 3.90 -2.80 10.54
N ARG A 70 2.94 -2.15 9.89
CA ARG A 70 1.61 -2.69 9.56
C ARG A 70 1.46 -2.76 8.06
N VAL A 71 0.69 -3.75 7.62
CA VAL A 71 0.09 -3.73 6.29
C VAL A 71 -1.30 -3.12 6.42
N ILE A 72 -1.52 -2.04 5.69
CA ILE A 72 -2.79 -1.31 5.66
C ILE A 72 -3.38 -1.33 4.26
N VAL A 73 -4.69 -1.11 4.19
CA VAL A 73 -5.45 -0.86 2.98
C VAL A 73 -6.04 0.53 3.07
N ILE A 74 -5.81 1.34 2.04
CA ILE A 74 -6.34 2.68 1.89
C ILE A 74 -7.40 2.65 0.79
N SER A 75 -8.63 3.07 1.08
CA SER A 75 -9.68 3.21 0.07
C SER A 75 -9.42 4.41 -0.82
N THR A 76 -9.63 4.28 -2.13
CA THR A 76 -9.49 5.40 -3.07
C THR A 76 -10.79 6.19 -3.28
N LEU A 77 -11.84 5.82 -2.55
CA LEU A 77 -13.19 6.42 -2.63
C LEU A 77 -13.48 7.39 -1.48
N VAL A 78 -12.80 7.25 -0.35
CA VAL A 78 -13.05 8.04 0.86
C VAL A 78 -11.71 8.48 1.43
N TYR A 79 -11.52 9.79 1.56
CA TYR A 79 -10.33 10.38 2.15
C TYR A 79 -10.03 9.77 3.52
N ASN A 80 -8.77 9.37 3.69
CA ASN A 80 -8.22 8.84 4.94
C ASN A 80 -8.96 7.60 5.48
N SER A 81 -9.61 6.83 4.61
CA SER A 81 -10.24 5.56 4.97
C SER A 81 -9.18 4.45 4.95
N ILE A 82 -8.69 4.11 6.14
CA ILE A 82 -7.58 3.18 6.35
C ILE A 82 -8.07 1.98 7.16
N ARG A 83 -7.68 0.78 6.73
CA ARG A 83 -7.90 -0.47 7.47
C ARG A 83 -6.58 -1.20 7.65
N VAL A 84 -6.31 -1.68 8.85
CA VAL A 84 -5.18 -2.56 9.11
C VAL A 84 -5.58 -3.98 8.71
N ILE A 85 -4.74 -4.65 7.91
CA ILE A 85 -5.02 -6.01 7.40
C ILE A 85 -3.98 -7.05 7.84
N ALA A 86 -2.79 -6.59 8.24
CA ALA A 86 -1.82 -7.40 8.96
C ALA A 86 -1.07 -6.53 9.97
N ASN A 87 -1.31 -6.76 11.25
CA ASN A 87 -0.51 -6.19 12.34
C ASN A 87 -0.97 -6.76 13.69
N ASP A 88 -0.33 -7.79 14.19
CA ASP A 88 -0.39 -8.12 15.63
C ASP A 88 0.97 -8.57 16.18
N ASN A 89 2.02 -8.61 15.36
CA ASN A 89 3.32 -9.09 15.77
C ASN A 89 4.39 -8.01 15.52
N MET A 90 4.73 -7.27 16.58
CA MET A 90 5.78 -6.24 16.62
C MET A 90 7.16 -6.72 16.14
N TYR A 91 7.35 -8.04 15.99
CA TYR A 91 8.58 -8.58 15.44
C TYR A 91 8.59 -8.60 13.91
N LEU A 92 7.46 -8.47 13.21
CA LEU A 92 7.40 -8.52 11.75
C LEU A 92 7.54 -7.09 11.18
N GLY A 93 8.78 -6.62 11.01
CA GLY A 93 9.04 -5.40 10.26
C GLY A 93 8.81 -5.66 8.77
N TYR A 94 7.60 -5.40 8.28
CA TYR A 94 7.30 -5.54 6.86
C TYR A 94 8.12 -4.52 6.04
N THR A 95 8.68 -4.97 4.92
CA THR A 95 9.63 -4.17 4.12
C THR A 95 9.25 -4.00 2.66
N GLY A 96 8.37 -4.84 2.15
CA GLY A 96 7.99 -4.85 0.75
C GLY A 96 6.63 -5.48 0.57
N LEU A 97 5.88 -5.01 -0.41
CA LEU A 97 4.59 -5.57 -0.74
C LEU A 97 4.41 -5.75 -2.25
N ALA A 98 3.73 -6.82 -2.61
CA ALA A 98 3.48 -7.15 -4.00
C ALA A 98 2.14 -7.83 -4.13
N TYR A 99 1.37 -7.39 -5.11
CA TYR A 99 0.13 -8.04 -5.46
C TYR A 99 0.37 -9.30 -6.30
N ALA A 100 -0.46 -10.33 -6.13
CA ALA A 100 -0.39 -11.51 -6.97
C ALA A 100 -0.96 -11.19 -8.36
N ALA A 101 -0.11 -11.17 -9.39
CA ALA A 101 -0.54 -10.95 -10.76
C ALA A 101 -1.70 -11.88 -11.16
N GLY A 102 -2.80 -11.29 -11.64
CA GLY A 102 -4.02 -12.03 -12.02
C GLY A 102 -4.91 -12.49 -10.87
N ASN A 103 -4.59 -12.15 -9.61
CA ASN A 103 -5.45 -12.45 -8.46
C ASN A 103 -5.69 -11.22 -7.56
N PRO A 104 -6.80 -10.49 -7.86
CA PRO A 104 -7.81 -9.94 -6.93
C PRO A 104 -7.40 -9.66 -5.51
N ASP A 105 -7.24 -10.80 -4.90
CA ASP A 105 -7.54 -11.02 -3.53
C ASP A 105 -6.30 -11.56 -2.86
N ARG A 106 -5.13 -11.54 -3.50
CA ARG A 106 -3.91 -12.11 -2.93
C ARG A 106 -2.77 -11.09 -2.90
N LEU A 107 -2.25 -10.90 -1.69
CA LEU A 107 -1.16 -9.99 -1.39
C LEU A 107 0.01 -10.79 -0.80
N TYR A 108 1.22 -10.49 -1.26
CA TYR A 108 2.47 -10.98 -0.70
C TYR A 108 3.19 -9.84 0.00
N VAL A 109 3.72 -10.13 1.18
CA VAL A 109 4.41 -9.13 2.00
C VAL A 109 5.71 -9.73 2.47
N THR A 110 6.82 -9.03 2.24
CA THR A 110 8.13 -9.41 2.77
C THR A 110 8.29 -8.84 4.18
N ALA A 111 8.86 -9.64 5.08
CA ALA A 111 9.24 -9.21 6.42
C ALA A 111 10.76 -9.32 6.57
N ASN A 112 11.37 -8.30 7.20
CA ASN A 112 12.79 -8.33 7.57
C ASN A 112 13.09 -9.50 8.51
N THR A 113 12.19 -9.74 9.47
CA THR A 113 12.32 -10.79 10.46
C THR A 113 12.08 -12.12 9.79
N TRP A 114 13.07 -13.00 9.94
CA TRP A 114 13.14 -14.32 9.32
C TRP A 114 13.28 -14.29 7.78
N ASN A 115 13.60 -13.14 7.14
CA ASN A 115 13.74 -13.07 5.67
C ASN A 115 12.56 -13.74 4.93
N GLY A 116 11.34 -13.49 5.42
CA GLY A 116 10.15 -14.25 5.07
C GLY A 116 9.24 -13.52 4.10
N VAL A 117 8.48 -14.29 3.32
CA VAL A 117 7.33 -13.81 2.56
C VAL A 117 6.07 -14.41 3.18
N PHE A 118 5.11 -13.55 3.47
CA PHE A 118 3.79 -13.92 3.98
C PHE A 118 2.73 -13.68 2.92
N GLY A 119 1.80 -14.62 2.80
CA GLY A 119 0.63 -14.47 1.94
C GLY A 119 -0.60 -14.04 2.74
N PHE A 120 -1.39 -13.15 2.16
CA PHE A 120 -2.72 -12.80 2.64
C PHE A 120 -3.71 -12.98 1.52
N GLU A 121 -4.94 -13.40 1.86
CA GLU A 121 -6.02 -13.52 0.90
C GLU A 121 -7.27 -12.78 1.40
N ARG A 122 -7.92 -11.99 0.54
CA ARG A 122 -9.15 -11.28 0.86
C ARG A 122 -10.25 -12.29 1.15
N ILE A 123 -11.05 -12.02 2.18
CA ILE A 123 -12.23 -12.85 2.47
C ILE A 123 -13.33 -12.47 1.47
N PRO A 124 -13.84 -13.41 0.66
CA PRO A 124 -14.91 -13.12 -0.30
C PRO A 124 -16.12 -12.51 0.39
N TYR A 125 -16.68 -11.46 -0.20
CA TYR A 125 -17.85 -10.73 0.32
C TYR A 125 -17.68 -10.10 1.70
N GLY A 126 -16.44 -10.05 2.22
CA GLY A 126 -16.09 -9.40 3.49
C GLY A 126 -15.13 -8.23 3.28
N THR A 127 -14.85 -7.51 4.38
CA THR A 127 -13.85 -6.42 4.42
C THR A 127 -12.50 -6.88 4.99
N GLY A 128 -12.38 -8.15 5.35
CA GLY A 128 -11.23 -8.73 6.05
C GLY A 128 -10.28 -9.52 5.14
N TRP A 129 -9.11 -9.84 5.69
CA TRP A 129 -8.08 -10.66 5.06
C TRP A 129 -7.80 -11.87 5.94
N LYS A 130 -7.62 -13.04 5.32
CA LYS A 130 -7.12 -14.25 5.97
C LYS A 130 -5.62 -14.38 5.73
N THR A 131 -4.88 -14.72 6.78
CA THR A 131 -3.46 -15.03 6.67
C THR A 131 -3.29 -16.41 6.05
N LEU A 132 -2.57 -16.49 4.93
CA LEU A 132 -2.16 -17.76 4.32
C LEU A 132 -0.92 -18.35 5.01
N GLY A 133 -0.19 -17.51 5.74
CA GLY A 133 1.01 -17.90 6.49
C GLY A 133 2.29 -17.68 5.69
N TRP A 134 3.34 -18.39 6.10
CA TRP A 134 4.65 -18.38 5.46
C TRP A 134 4.58 -19.02 4.08
N VAL A 135 5.03 -18.31 3.04
CA VAL A 135 5.05 -18.82 1.67
C VAL A 135 6.46 -19.01 1.09
N ALA A 136 7.46 -18.31 1.62
CA ALA A 136 8.89 -18.47 1.25
C ALA A 136 9.83 -17.83 2.29
N GLY A 137 11.10 -18.25 2.36
CA GLY A 137 12.15 -17.71 3.25
C GLY A 137 12.67 -18.70 4.30
N SER A 138 13.65 -18.30 5.12
CA SER A 138 14.29 -19.11 6.18
C SER A 138 13.77 -18.77 7.58
N GLN A 139 13.24 -19.73 8.34
CA GLN A 139 12.83 -19.50 9.74
C GLN A 139 14.01 -19.23 10.68
#